data_AF-A0A7X2GK07-F1
#
_entry.id   AF-A0A7X2GK07-F1
#
_cell.length_a   1.000
_cell.length_b   1.000
_cell.length_c   1.000
_cell.angle_alpha   90.00
_cell.angle_beta   90.00
_cell.angle_gamma   90.00
#
_symmetry.space_group_name_H-M   'P 1'
#
loop_
_entity.id
_entity.type
_entity.pdbx_description
1 polymer ?
#
loop_
_entity_poly.entity_id
_entity_poly.type
_entity_poly.pdbx_seq_one_letter_code
_entity_poly.pdbx_strand_id
1 'polypeptide(L)'
;MNKSEAEYQDAVESRSVLIQQKTAEYLANPSERHGFIVKQVYPTNQQQVIQSMAEQGYMVHRVSVGVVTFIRMPKSAKDNPYQDITDKATAEAESTIDKMIERLKVKAAEAIHQRNKIVTEARKALDSIKPFESYLNVIVTDPEGVE
;
A
#
# COMPACT_ATOMS: atom_id res chain seq x y z
N MET A 1 -17.40 -0.82 11.00
CA MET A 1 -16.26 -0.26 10.24
C MET A 1 -16.65 -0.29 8.77
N ASN A 2 -16.51 0.82 8.04
CA ASN A 2 -16.74 0.79 6.59
C ASN A 2 -15.58 0.08 5.87
N LYS A 3 -15.73 -0.25 4.58
CA LYS A 3 -14.70 -0.98 3.82
C LYS A 3 -13.34 -0.27 3.84
N SER A 4 -13.30 1.05 3.66
CA SER A 4 -12.05 1.82 3.63
C SER A 4 -11.36 1.88 4.99
N GLU A 5 -12.12 1.97 6.08
CA GLU A 5 -11.61 1.86 7.45
C GLU A 5 -11.00 0.48 7.69
N ALA A 6 -11.66 -0.60 7.21
CA ALA A 6 -11.17 -1.97 7.31
C ALA A 6 -9.85 -2.20 6.55
N GLU A 7 -9.77 -1.75 5.30
CA GLU A 7 -8.56 -1.85 4.49
C GLU A 7 -7.38 -1.08 5.10
N TYR A 8 -7.64 0.11 5.66
CA TYR A 8 -6.59 0.88 6.34
C TYR A 8 -6.09 0.16 7.60
N GLN A 9 -7.02 -0.31 8.45
CA GLN A 9 -6.65 -0.98 9.70
C GLN A 9 -5.86 -2.27 9.45
N ASP A 10 -6.34 -3.10 8.50
CA ASP A 10 -5.65 -4.33 8.10
C ASP A 10 -4.24 -4.03 7.59
N ALA A 11 -4.05 -2.98 6.78
CA ALA A 11 -2.73 -2.59 6.28
C ALA A 11 -1.79 -2.09 7.41
N VAL A 12 -2.32 -1.42 8.43
CA VAL A 12 -1.53 -0.98 9.60
C VAL A 12 -1.11 -2.19 10.44
N GLU A 13 -2.04 -3.10 10.72
CA GLU A 13 -1.78 -4.30 11.52
C GLU A 13 -0.82 -5.27 10.81
N SER A 14 -0.93 -5.38 9.50
CA SER A 14 -0.08 -6.24 8.66
C SER A 14 1.17 -5.54 8.13
N ARG A 15 1.48 -4.30 8.54
CA ARG A 15 2.58 -3.47 8.00
C ARG A 15 3.90 -4.23 7.90
N SER A 16 4.32 -4.91 8.96
CA SER A 16 5.59 -5.65 9.00
C SER A 16 5.62 -6.78 7.97
N VAL A 17 4.52 -7.52 7.84
CA VAL A 17 4.37 -8.61 6.85
C VAL A 17 4.39 -8.06 5.43
N LEU A 18 3.69 -6.95 5.18
CA LEU A 18 3.69 -6.28 3.88
C LEU A 18 5.09 -5.80 3.47
N ILE A 19 5.86 -5.26 4.42
CA ILE A 19 7.26 -4.88 4.18
C ILE A 19 8.09 -6.11 3.83
N GLN A 20 7.99 -7.19 4.61
CA GLN A 20 8.74 -8.42 4.35
C GLN A 20 8.42 -9.01 2.96
N GLN A 21 7.15 -9.06 2.58
CA GLN A 21 6.71 -9.50 1.25
C GLN A 21 7.30 -8.61 0.16
N LYS A 22 7.26 -7.29 0.34
CA LYS A 22 7.79 -6.34 -0.65
C LYS A 22 9.31 -6.40 -0.75
N THR A 23 10.02 -6.54 0.36
CA THR A 23 11.48 -6.79 0.37
C THR A 23 11.81 -8.06 -0.40
N ALA A 24 11.08 -9.15 -0.16
CA ALA A 24 11.28 -10.41 -0.88
C ALA A 24 11.02 -10.25 -2.39
N GLU A 25 9.99 -9.49 -2.78
CA GLU A 25 9.72 -9.17 -4.19
C GLU A 25 10.90 -8.41 -4.85
N TYR A 26 11.49 -7.44 -4.15
CA TYR A 26 12.65 -6.70 -4.64
C TYR A 26 13.92 -7.55 -4.74
N LEU A 27 14.13 -8.48 -3.82
CA LEU A 27 15.27 -9.41 -3.87
C LEU A 27 15.09 -10.49 -4.94
N ALA A 28 13.85 -10.93 -5.18
CA ALA A 28 13.52 -11.86 -6.25
C ALA A 28 13.68 -11.27 -7.65
N ASN A 29 13.63 -9.93 -7.76
CA ASN A 29 13.83 -9.15 -8.97
C ASN A 29 15.05 -8.23 -8.85
N PRO A 30 16.28 -8.78 -8.95
CA PRO A 30 17.50 -8.01 -8.77
C PRO A 30 17.55 -6.76 -9.64
N SER A 31 17.87 -5.63 -9.01
CA SER A 31 17.94 -4.31 -9.64
C SER A 31 19.18 -3.56 -9.17
N GLU A 32 19.77 -2.77 -10.07
CA GLU A 32 20.90 -1.90 -9.72
C GLU A 32 20.56 -0.89 -8.63
N ARG A 33 19.27 -0.53 -8.48
CA ARG A 33 18.78 0.35 -7.41
C ARG A 33 19.10 -0.18 -6.01
N HIS A 34 19.10 -1.50 -5.83
CA HIS A 34 19.38 -2.15 -4.55
C HIS A 34 20.86 -2.53 -4.39
N GLY A 35 21.71 -2.30 -5.40
CA GLY A 35 23.15 -2.59 -5.34
C GLY A 35 23.58 -3.89 -6.04
N PHE A 36 22.69 -4.52 -6.80
CA PHE A 36 23.09 -5.55 -7.75
C PHE A 36 23.78 -4.93 -8.97
N ILE A 37 24.55 -5.74 -9.71
CA ILE A 37 24.95 -5.40 -11.08
C ILE A 37 24.28 -6.41 -12.02
N VAL A 38 23.58 -5.92 -13.02
CA VAL A 38 22.82 -6.77 -13.94
C VAL A 38 23.45 -6.67 -15.33
N LYS A 39 23.99 -7.78 -15.84
CA LYS A 39 24.60 -7.82 -17.18
C LYS A 39 23.81 -8.74 -18.08
N GLN A 40 23.46 -8.23 -19.26
CA GLN A 40 22.95 -9.04 -20.35
C GLN A 40 24.07 -9.94 -20.87
N VAL A 41 23.76 -11.21 -21.10
CA VAL A 41 24.69 -12.22 -21.60
C VAL A 41 24.04 -13.08 -22.68
N TYR A 42 24.88 -13.60 -23.55
CA TYR A 42 24.56 -14.65 -24.50
C TYR A 42 25.36 -15.91 -24.13
N PRO A 43 24.90 -17.11 -24.54
CA PRO A 43 25.64 -18.34 -24.27
C PRO A 43 27.12 -18.28 -24.72
N THR A 44 27.41 -17.51 -25.78
CA THR A 44 28.75 -17.36 -26.36
C THR A 44 29.70 -16.47 -25.55
N ASN A 45 29.19 -15.53 -24.74
CA ASN A 45 30.02 -14.57 -24.01
C ASN A 45 29.84 -14.62 -22.48
N GLN A 46 28.94 -15.48 -21.97
CA GLN A 46 28.62 -15.57 -20.55
C GLN A 46 29.88 -15.77 -19.69
N GLN A 47 30.77 -16.68 -20.08
CA GLN A 47 31.97 -16.97 -19.31
C GLN A 47 32.96 -15.78 -19.28
N GLN A 48 33.11 -15.09 -20.42
CA GLN A 48 33.95 -13.89 -20.51
C GLN A 48 33.40 -12.77 -19.62
N VAL A 49 32.08 -12.56 -19.62
CA VAL A 49 31.43 -11.56 -18.76
C VAL A 49 31.64 -11.90 -17.28
N ILE A 50 31.44 -13.18 -16.89
CA ILE A 50 31.68 -13.61 -15.51
C ILE A 50 33.12 -13.37 -15.08
N GLN A 51 34.10 -13.70 -15.93
CA GLN A 51 35.52 -13.46 -15.65
C GLN A 51 35.82 -11.96 -15.49
N SER A 52 35.33 -11.13 -16.41
CA SER A 52 35.53 -9.67 -16.34
C SER A 52 34.93 -9.05 -15.08
N MET A 53 33.79 -9.57 -14.60
CA MET A 53 33.16 -9.11 -13.36
C MET A 53 33.92 -9.60 -12.12
N ALA A 54 34.46 -10.82 -12.16
CA ALA A 54 35.33 -11.34 -11.10
C ALA A 54 36.61 -10.52 -10.94
N GLU A 55 37.25 -10.13 -12.05
CA GLU A 55 38.41 -9.23 -12.05
C GLU A 55 38.10 -7.85 -11.46
N GLN A 56 36.85 -7.40 -11.60
CA GLN A 56 36.35 -6.15 -11.00
C GLN A 56 35.90 -6.30 -9.53
N GLY A 57 36.09 -7.48 -8.93
CA GLY A 57 35.74 -7.72 -7.52
C GLY A 57 34.26 -8.02 -7.28
N TYR A 58 33.55 -8.58 -8.27
CA TYR A 58 32.17 -9.04 -8.15
C TYR A 58 32.06 -10.55 -8.26
N MET A 59 31.08 -11.13 -7.57
CA MET A 59 30.73 -12.53 -7.67
C MET A 59 29.32 -12.71 -8.24
N VAL A 60 29.11 -13.84 -8.91
CA VAL A 60 27.80 -14.21 -9.44
C VAL A 60 26.84 -14.44 -8.28
N HIS A 61 25.70 -13.74 -8.30
CA HIS A 61 24.59 -13.93 -7.37
C HIS A 61 23.52 -14.84 -7.96
N ARG A 62 23.13 -14.59 -9.22
CA ARG A 62 22.11 -15.36 -9.92
C ARG A 62 22.37 -15.38 -11.42
N VAL A 63 22.14 -16.53 -12.04
CA VAL A 63 22.09 -16.68 -13.51
C VAL A 63 20.64 -16.87 -13.91
N SER A 64 20.19 -16.17 -14.93
CA SER A 64 18.86 -16.33 -15.53
C SER A 64 18.98 -16.21 -17.04
N VAL A 65 17.92 -16.56 -17.78
CA VAL A 65 17.96 -16.55 -19.24
C VAL A 65 18.31 -15.14 -19.74
N GLY A 66 19.42 -15.04 -20.47
CA GLY A 66 19.91 -13.77 -21.04
C GLY A 66 20.59 -12.83 -20.04
N VAL A 67 20.67 -13.15 -18.75
CA VAL A 67 21.17 -12.21 -17.72
C VAL A 67 21.98 -12.91 -16.63
N VAL A 68 23.09 -12.31 -16.24
CA VAL A 68 23.80 -12.64 -15.00
C VAL A 68 23.73 -11.46 -14.04
N THR A 69 23.32 -11.73 -12.81
CA THR A 69 23.29 -10.79 -11.71
C THR A 69 24.50 -11.01 -10.81
N PHE A 70 25.15 -9.93 -10.42
CA PHE A 70 26.34 -9.94 -9.58
C PHE A 70 26.14 -9.11 -8.31
N ILE A 71 26.92 -9.46 -7.29
CA ILE A 71 27.10 -8.69 -6.06
C ILE A 71 28.59 -8.49 -5.80
N ARG A 72 28.97 -7.43 -5.07
CA ARG A 72 30.38 -7.22 -4.71
C ARG A 72 30.90 -8.42 -3.92
N MET A 73 32.16 -8.79 -4.12
CA MET A 73 32.78 -9.80 -3.27
C MET A 73 32.88 -9.29 -1.82
N PRO A 74 32.72 -10.19 -0.83
CA PRO A 74 32.98 -9.86 0.56
C PRO A 74 34.46 -9.54 0.75
N LYS A 75 34.77 -8.45 1.45
CA LYS A 75 36.14 -8.03 1.78
C LYS A 75 36.73 -8.80 2.97
N SER A 76 35.88 -9.43 3.77
CA SER A 76 36.27 -10.24 4.93
C SER A 76 35.17 -11.24 5.30
N ALA A 77 35.45 -12.18 6.20
CA ALA A 77 34.46 -13.13 6.71
C ALA A 77 33.27 -12.48 7.45
N LYS A 78 33.42 -11.23 7.92
CA LYS A 78 32.34 -10.47 8.58
C LYS A 78 31.58 -9.56 7.62
N ASP A 79 32.08 -9.40 6.40
CA ASP A 79 31.51 -8.51 5.41
C ASP A 79 30.45 -9.26 4.60
N ASN A 80 29.17 -8.93 4.80
CA ASN A 80 28.07 -9.53 4.05
C ASN A 80 27.54 -8.53 3.01
N PRO A 81 27.99 -8.60 1.74
CA PRO A 81 27.54 -7.71 0.68
C PRO A 81 26.04 -7.84 0.38
N TYR A 82 25.43 -8.97 0.71
CA TYR A 82 24.00 -9.19 0.53
C TYR A 82 23.17 -8.46 1.60
N GLN A 83 23.75 -8.16 2.75
CA GLN A 83 23.08 -7.39 3.80
C GLN A 83 22.81 -5.96 3.33
N ASP A 84 23.81 -5.27 2.77
CA ASP A 84 23.66 -3.91 2.24
C ASP A 84 22.52 -3.81 1.19
N ILE A 85 22.38 -4.86 0.38
CA ILE A 85 21.33 -4.97 -0.63
C ILE A 85 19.97 -5.19 0.02
N THR A 86 19.91 -6.08 1.01
CA THR A 86 18.69 -6.38 1.78
C THR A 86 18.21 -5.15 2.54
N ASP A 87 19.11 -4.37 3.13
CA ASP A 87 18.80 -3.17 3.87
C ASP A 87 18.23 -2.09 2.95
N LYS A 88 18.83 -1.89 1.76
CA LYS A 88 18.31 -0.98 0.74
C LYS A 88 16.93 -1.40 0.22
N ALA A 89 16.75 -2.69 -0.07
CA ALA A 89 15.45 -3.22 -0.49
C ALA A 89 14.39 -3.05 0.61
N THR A 90 14.77 -3.24 1.87
CA THR A 90 13.89 -3.06 3.03
C THR A 90 13.51 -1.60 3.22
N ALA A 91 14.47 -0.67 3.14
CA ALA A 91 14.18 0.76 3.25
C ALA A 91 13.24 1.27 2.12
N GLU A 92 13.41 0.75 0.91
CA GLU A 92 12.49 1.06 -0.19
C GLU A 92 11.11 0.43 0.02
N ALA A 93 11.05 -0.80 0.52
CA ALA A 93 9.80 -1.48 0.86
C ALA A 93 9.04 -0.71 1.95
N GLU A 94 9.71 -0.30 3.03
CA GLU A 94 9.17 0.55 4.09
C GLU A 94 8.57 1.84 3.51
N SER A 95 9.34 2.59 2.72
CA SER A 95 8.85 3.82 2.09
C SER A 95 7.61 3.59 1.23
N THR A 96 7.57 2.48 0.50
CA THR A 96 6.47 2.12 -0.40
C THR A 96 5.21 1.75 0.39
N ILE A 97 5.35 0.90 1.41
CA ILE A 97 4.23 0.47 2.26
C ILE A 97 3.70 1.65 3.09
N ASP A 98 4.56 2.50 3.64
CA ASP A 98 4.13 3.67 4.40
C ASP A 98 3.33 4.66 3.54
N LYS A 99 3.78 4.91 2.31
CA LYS A 99 3.02 5.73 1.35
C LYS A 99 1.67 5.10 0.99
N MET A 100 1.59 3.77 0.91
CA MET A 100 0.34 3.07 0.67
C MET A 100 -0.61 3.21 1.86
N ILE A 101 -0.12 2.98 3.08
CA ILE A 101 -0.90 3.12 4.32
C ILE A 101 -1.42 4.56 4.47
N GLU A 102 -0.60 5.58 4.19
CA GLU A 102 -1.06 6.97 4.29
C GLU A 102 -2.16 7.29 3.27
N ARG A 103 -2.10 6.73 2.05
CA ARG A 103 -3.20 6.86 1.08
C ARG A 103 -4.48 6.19 1.56
N LEU A 104 -4.37 5.02 2.20
CA LEU A 104 -5.53 4.31 2.78
C LEU A 104 -6.13 5.10 3.93
N LYS A 105 -5.31 5.73 4.77
CA LYS A 105 -5.74 6.60 5.86
C LYS A 105 -6.59 7.77 5.37
N VAL A 106 -6.13 8.46 4.32
CA VAL A 106 -6.88 9.57 3.70
C VAL A 106 -8.23 9.07 3.19
N LYS A 107 -8.26 7.95 2.46
CA LYS A 107 -9.51 7.35 1.98
C LYS A 107 -10.46 6.96 3.11
N ALA A 108 -9.95 6.38 4.20
CA ALA A 108 -10.75 6.03 5.37
C ALA A 108 -11.34 7.28 6.03
N ALA A 109 -10.56 8.35 6.17
CA ALA A 109 -11.01 9.62 6.73
C ALA A 109 -12.12 10.28 5.87
N GLU A 110 -11.95 10.28 4.53
CA GLU A 110 -12.98 10.76 3.60
C GLU A 110 -14.27 9.94 3.71
N ALA A 111 -14.18 8.61 3.78
CA ALA A 111 -15.34 7.74 3.93
C ALA A 111 -16.09 7.98 5.25
N ILE A 112 -15.36 8.18 6.36
CA ILE A 112 -15.94 8.59 7.65
C ILE A 112 -16.66 9.94 7.51
N HIS A 113 -16.02 10.92 6.87
CA HIS A 113 -16.58 12.24 6.68
C HIS A 113 -17.91 12.18 5.89
N GLN A 114 -17.93 11.46 4.77
CA GLN A 114 -19.15 11.30 3.96
C GLN A 114 -20.26 10.61 4.75
N ARG A 115 -19.94 9.56 5.52
CA ARG A 115 -20.91 8.90 6.40
C ARG A 115 -21.51 9.88 7.42
N ASN A 116 -20.66 10.66 8.08
CA ASN A 116 -21.11 11.61 9.11
C ASN A 116 -21.98 12.73 8.51
N LYS A 117 -21.67 13.17 7.28
CA LYS A 117 -22.50 14.13 6.53
C LYS A 117 -23.90 13.57 6.29
N ILE A 118 -24.01 12.35 5.76
CA ILE A 118 -25.30 11.68 5.52
C ILE A 118 -26.09 11.54 6.82
N VAL A 119 -25.46 11.09 7.90
CA VAL A 119 -26.12 10.95 9.21
C VAL A 119 -26.65 12.29 9.72
N THR A 120 -25.89 13.36 9.54
CA THR A 120 -26.30 14.71 9.96
C THR A 120 -27.48 15.21 9.13
N GLU A 121 -27.44 15.03 7.81
CA GLU A 121 -28.54 15.40 6.90
C GLU A 121 -29.81 14.59 7.20
N ALA A 122 -29.69 13.28 7.43
CA ALA A 122 -30.80 12.42 7.82
C ALA A 122 -31.43 12.85 9.14
N ARG A 123 -30.62 13.23 10.14
CA ARG A 123 -31.13 13.78 11.41
C ARG A 123 -31.89 15.09 11.20
N LYS A 124 -31.34 16.02 10.44
CA LYS A 124 -32.03 17.29 10.12
C LYS A 124 -33.36 17.06 9.39
N ALA A 125 -33.40 16.11 8.45
CA ALA A 125 -34.63 15.74 7.77
C ALA A 125 -35.68 15.15 8.73
N LEU A 126 -35.26 14.25 9.62
CA LEU A 126 -36.12 13.66 10.64
C LEU A 126 -36.68 14.73 11.60
N ASP A 127 -35.84 15.65 12.06
CA ASP A 127 -36.23 16.74 12.96
C ASP A 127 -37.17 17.77 12.29
N SER A 128 -37.17 17.84 10.95
CA SER A 128 -38.05 18.73 10.18
C SER A 128 -39.46 18.18 9.96
N ILE A 129 -39.70 16.90 10.28
CA ILE A 129 -41.02 16.28 10.19
C ILE A 129 -41.89 16.92 11.26
N LYS A 130 -42.93 17.62 10.82
CA LYS A 130 -43.88 18.24 11.74
C LYS A 130 -44.73 17.15 12.42
N PRO A 131 -45.26 17.40 13.62
CA PRO A 131 -46.20 16.48 14.26
C PRO A 131 -47.45 16.28 13.39
N PHE A 132 -48.08 15.10 13.49
CA PHE A 132 -49.20 14.67 12.63
C PHE A 132 -50.35 15.70 12.61
N GLU A 133 -50.62 16.31 13.75
CA GLU A 133 -51.66 17.30 13.97
C GLU A 133 -51.49 18.54 13.09
N SER A 134 -50.25 18.89 12.71
CA SER A 134 -49.97 20.03 11.83
C SER A 134 -50.36 19.79 10.37
N TYR A 135 -50.64 18.53 9.99
CA TYR A 135 -51.08 18.14 8.66
C TYR A 135 -52.60 17.98 8.56
N LEU A 136 -53.33 18.07 9.68
CA LEU A 136 -54.79 18.01 9.68
C LEU A 136 -55.37 19.40 9.39
N ASN A 137 -56.08 19.56 8.26
CA ASN A 137 -57.01 20.68 8.09
C ASN A 137 -58.28 20.37 8.89
N VAL A 138 -58.34 20.84 10.14
CA VAL A 138 -59.55 20.75 10.94
C VAL A 138 -60.50 21.86 10.49
N ILE A 139 -61.45 21.53 9.59
CA ILE A 139 -62.63 22.37 9.38
C ILE A 139 -63.58 22.05 10.54
N VAL A 140 -63.59 22.91 11.56
CA VAL A 140 -64.67 22.93 12.54
C VAL A 140 -65.85 23.61 11.86
N THR A 141 -66.75 22.81 11.28
CA THR A 141 -68.11 23.30 11.02
C THR A 141 -68.79 23.40 12.37
N ASP A 142 -69.07 24.63 12.81
CA ASP A 142 -69.98 24.87 13.93
C ASP A 142 -71.28 24.07 13.68
N PRO A 143 -71.85 23.41 14.69
CA PRO A 143 -73.15 22.78 14.53
C PRO A 143 -74.14 23.87 14.14
N GLU A 144 -74.70 23.79 12.94
CA GLU A 144 -75.82 24.62 12.53
C GLU A 144 -76.86 24.55 13.65
N GLY A 145 -77.13 25.69 14.27
CA GLY A 145 -78.12 25.83 15.30
C GLY A 145 -79.46 25.37 14.75
N VAL A 146 -79.92 24.22 15.22
CA VAL A 146 -81.31 23.82 15.11
C VAL A 146 -81.99 24.36 16.37
N GLU A 147 -82.51 25.59 16.25
CA GLU A 147 -83.55 26.12 17.14
C GLU A 147 -84.86 25.33 16.98
#